data_AF-A0A976QFV0-F1
#
_entry.id   AF-A0A976QFV0-F1
#
_cell.length_a   1.000
_cell.length_b   1.000
_cell.length_c   1.000
_cell.angle_alpha   90.00
_cell.angle_beta   90.00
_cell.angle_gamma   90.00
#
_symmetry.space_group_name_H-M   'P 1'
#
loop_
_entity.id
_entity.type
_entity.pdbx_description
1 polymer ?
#
loop_
_entity_poly.entity_id
_entity_poly.type
_entity_poly.pdbx_seq_one_letter_code
_entity_poly.pdbx_strand_id
1 'polypeptide(L)'
;MSAYLARLKQLENVKNPHYASDTLPPKPPKAPFDPFVGTGAGHIEKNIIVDAEIIAPPEPSETAELNRLVHLCGEFYGFTEAEHTEALAVAMADFDSAMLCFTTMAREIQAGKVKR
;
A
#
# COMPACT_ATOMS: atom_id res chain seq x y z
N MET A 1 10.60 26.57 34.33
CA MET A 1 11.00 25.51 33.37
C MET A 1 9.74 24.99 32.68
N SER A 2 9.74 24.91 31.34
CA SER A 2 8.54 24.64 30.54
C SER A 2 8.06 23.19 30.66
N ALA A 3 6.75 22.98 30.81
CA ALA A 3 6.10 21.67 30.88
C ALA A 3 6.41 20.77 29.66
N TYR A 4 6.76 21.38 28.53
CA TYR A 4 7.17 20.71 27.31
C TYR A 4 8.44 19.86 27.51
N LEU A 5 9.43 20.38 28.23
CA LEU A 5 10.68 19.66 28.51
C LEU A 5 10.48 18.46 29.43
N ALA A 6 9.49 18.53 30.34
CA ALA A 6 9.16 17.41 31.21
C ALA A 6 8.53 16.24 30.44
N ARG A 7 7.73 16.52 29.41
CA ARG A 7 7.09 15.48 28.57
C ARG A 7 8.11 14.74 27.69
N LEU A 8 9.09 15.45 27.12
CA LEU A 8 10.14 14.82 26.33
C LEU A 8 10.98 13.82 27.14
N LYS A 9 11.25 14.15 28.41
CA LYS A 9 12.01 13.26 29.30
C LYS A 9 11.26 11.99 29.69
N GLN A 10 9.93 11.96 29.59
CA GLN A 10 9.13 10.75 29.86
C GLN A 10 9.15 9.75 28.70
N LEU A 11 9.32 10.22 27.45
CA LEU A 11 9.31 9.34 26.27
C LEU A 11 10.58 8.49 26.16
N GLU A 12 11.73 8.99 26.61
CA GLU A 12 13.01 8.27 26.52
C GLU A 12 13.13 7.06 27.45
N ASN A 13 12.28 6.96 28.48
CA ASN A 13 12.29 5.85 29.44
C ASN A 13 11.50 4.60 28.97
N VAL A 14 10.88 4.63 27.79
CA VAL A 14 10.19 3.46 27.21
C VAL A 14 11.12 2.76 26.22
N LYS A 15 12.28 2.29 26.71
CA LYS A 15 13.14 1.34 26.00
C LYS A 15 12.90 -0.07 26.57
N ASN A 16 12.28 -0.91 25.72
CA ASN A 16 12.27 -2.38 25.74
C ASN A 16 12.11 -3.11 27.09
N PRO A 17 11.04 -3.89 27.25
CA PRO A 17 11.15 -5.27 27.67
C PRO A 17 11.21 -6.12 26.39
N HIS A 18 12.38 -6.67 26.04
CA HIS A 18 12.59 -8.10 26.22
C HIS A 18 11.34 -8.93 25.90
N TYR A 19 11.11 -9.26 24.63
CA TYR A 19 10.30 -10.45 24.36
C TYR A 19 11.21 -11.66 24.53
N ALA A 20 10.92 -12.35 25.63
CA ALA A 20 11.62 -13.49 26.14
C ALA A 20 11.52 -14.71 25.22
N SER A 21 12.59 -15.49 25.31
CA SER A 21 12.78 -16.91 25.02
C SER A 21 11.54 -17.79 24.82
N ASP A 22 11.64 -18.63 23.78
CA ASP A 22 11.28 -20.05 23.76
C ASP A 22 10.03 -20.49 24.52
N THR A 23 8.89 -20.56 23.82
CA THR A 23 7.88 -21.59 24.12
C THR A 23 7.38 -22.20 22.82
N LEU A 24 7.92 -23.36 22.48
CA LEU A 24 7.39 -24.26 21.46
C LEU A 24 5.99 -24.72 21.92
N PRO A 25 4.91 -24.49 21.17
CA PRO A 25 3.58 -24.96 21.55
C PRO A 25 3.55 -26.50 21.52
N PRO A 26 2.97 -27.18 22.51
CA PRO A 26 2.82 -28.62 22.49
C PRO A 26 1.94 -29.03 21.30
N LYS A 27 2.43 -30.00 20.54
CA LYS A 27 1.78 -30.50 19.32
C LYS A 27 0.38 -31.02 19.64
N PRO A 28 -0.69 -30.59 18.94
CA PRO A 28 -2.02 -31.12 19.18
C PRO A 28 -2.05 -32.63 18.88
N PRO A 29 -2.87 -33.41 19.60
CA PRO A 29 -3.01 -34.84 19.37
C PRO A 29 -3.46 -35.10 17.93
N LYS A 30 -2.83 -36.10 17.32
CA LYS A 30 -2.98 -36.47 15.91
C LYS A 30 -4.45 -36.86 15.67
N ALA A 31 -5.17 -36.06 14.88
CA ALA A 31 -6.54 -36.38 14.48
C ALA A 31 -6.55 -37.69 13.67
N PRO A 32 -7.64 -38.49 13.73
CA PRO A 32 -7.76 -39.77 13.03
C PRO A 32 -7.98 -39.62 11.51
N PHE A 33 -7.88 -38.41 10.99
CA PHE A 33 -8.03 -38.14 9.57
C PHE A 33 -6.68 -38.31 8.89
N ASP A 34 -6.65 -39.16 7.87
CA ASP A 34 -5.48 -39.31 7.00
C ASP A 34 -5.08 -37.95 6.42
N PRO A 35 -3.76 -37.67 6.29
CA PRO A 35 -3.32 -36.49 5.56
C PRO A 35 -3.82 -36.61 4.13
N PHE A 36 -4.58 -35.61 3.68
CA PHE A 36 -4.92 -35.46 2.28
C PHE A 36 -3.63 -35.48 1.45
N VAL A 37 -3.35 -36.59 0.77
CA VAL A 37 -2.34 -36.66 -0.29
C VAL A 37 -2.94 -35.96 -1.51
N GLY A 38 -3.01 -34.64 -1.43
CA GLY A 38 -3.33 -33.78 -2.55
C GLY A 38 -2.06 -33.52 -3.35
N THR A 39 -1.69 -34.42 -4.25
CA THR A 39 -0.80 -34.12 -5.39
C THR A 39 -1.56 -33.25 -6.40
N GLY A 40 -1.87 -32.03 -5.97
CA GLY A 40 -2.34 -30.97 -6.83
C GLY A 40 -1.26 -29.91 -6.89
N ALA A 41 -0.45 -29.94 -7.95
CA ALA A 41 0.42 -28.84 -8.34
C ALA A 41 -0.47 -27.67 -8.80
N GLY A 42 -1.17 -27.03 -7.86
CA GLY A 42 -1.80 -25.75 -8.05
C GLY A 42 -0.74 -24.68 -7.85
N HIS A 43 -0.18 -24.21 -8.96
CA HIS A 43 0.64 -23.01 -9.03
C HIS A 43 -0.21 -21.82 -8.58
N ILE A 44 -0.24 -21.56 -7.28
CA ILE A 44 -0.83 -20.33 -6.73
C ILE A 44 0.32 -19.34 -6.69
N GLU A 45 0.43 -18.53 -7.74
CA GLU A 45 1.24 -17.31 -7.72
C GLU A 45 0.75 -16.45 -6.55
N LYS A 46 1.48 -16.51 -5.44
CA LYS A 46 1.26 -15.66 -4.27
C LYS A 46 1.78 -14.25 -4.61
N ASN A 47 0.97 -13.47 -5.32
CA ASN A 47 1.15 -12.02 -5.44
C ASN A 47 0.01 -11.28 -4.73
N ILE A 48 -0.29 -11.68 -3.49
CA ILE A 48 -1.14 -10.88 -2.60
C ILE A 48 -0.43 -10.82 -1.26
N ILE A 49 0.66 -10.07 -1.23
CA ILE A 49 1.00 -9.29 -0.05
C ILE A 49 0.55 -7.88 -0.41
N VAL A 50 -0.69 -7.54 -0.03
CA VAL A 50 -1.05 -6.15 0.15
C VAL A 50 -0.45 -5.79 1.50
N ASP A 51 0.81 -5.34 1.46
CA ASP A 51 1.44 -4.66 2.59
C ASP A 51 0.70 -3.34 2.76
N ALA A 52 -0.42 -3.41 3.47
CA ALA A 52 -0.91 -2.26 4.19
C ALA A 52 0.17 -1.87 5.21
N GLU A 53 0.55 -0.60 5.17
CA GLU A 53 1.30 0.08 6.22
C GLU A 53 2.84 -0.09 6.20
N ILE A 54 3.47 0.31 5.10
CA ILE A 54 4.83 0.87 5.18
C ILE A 54 4.74 2.35 4.83
N ILE A 55 4.91 3.17 5.85
CA ILE A 55 5.20 4.60 5.75
C ILE A 55 6.60 4.73 5.14
N ALA A 56 6.72 4.50 3.83
CA ALA A 56 7.90 4.81 3.04
C ALA A 56 7.55 6.00 2.14
N PRO A 57 8.46 6.98 1.96
CA PRO A 57 8.28 8.00 0.95
C PRO A 57 8.06 7.31 -0.41
N PRO A 58 7.17 7.84 -1.27
CA PRO A 58 6.77 7.16 -2.49
C PRO A 58 8.02 6.89 -3.33
N GLU A 59 8.28 5.61 -3.60
CA GLU A 59 9.42 5.21 -4.42
C GLU A 59 9.34 5.96 -5.75
N PRO A 60 10.48 6.36 -6.34
CA PRO A 60 10.48 7.15 -7.58
C PRO A 60 9.75 6.45 -8.74
N SER A 61 9.60 5.12 -8.67
CA SER A 61 8.78 4.34 -9.60
C SER A 61 7.29 4.63 -9.50
N GLU A 62 6.76 4.84 -8.29
CA GLU A 62 5.33 5.01 -8.05
C GLU A 62 4.87 6.43 -8.35
N THR A 63 5.71 7.42 -8.03
CA THR A 63 5.48 8.82 -8.45
C THR A 63 5.52 8.98 -9.97
N ALA A 64 6.41 8.26 -10.66
CA ALA A 64 6.46 8.23 -12.12
C ALA A 64 5.20 7.59 -12.72
N GLU A 65 4.67 6.54 -12.09
CA GLU A 65 3.42 5.92 -12.50
C GLU A 65 2.22 6.83 -12.28
N LEU A 66 2.13 7.49 -11.12
CA LEU A 66 1.11 8.50 -10.87
C LEU A 66 1.15 9.61 -11.92
N ASN A 67 2.33 10.13 -12.24
CA ASN A 67 2.48 11.18 -13.24
C ASN A 67 2.02 10.72 -14.64
N ARG A 68 2.33 9.47 -15.02
CA ARG A 68 1.83 8.86 -16.26
C ARG A 68 0.31 8.74 -16.28
N LEU A 69 -0.29 8.30 -15.18
CA LEU A 69 -1.74 8.13 -15.06
C LEU A 69 -2.47 9.48 -15.12
N VAL A 70 -1.95 10.51 -14.44
CA VAL A 70 -2.49 11.89 -14.49
C VAL A 70 -2.37 12.45 -15.91
N HIS A 71 -1.24 12.24 -16.60
CA HIS A 71 -1.10 12.62 -18.02
C HIS A 71 -2.12 11.89 -18.91
N LEU A 72 -2.23 10.57 -18.78
CA LEU A 72 -3.17 9.79 -19.58
C LEU A 72 -4.62 10.26 -19.40
N CYS A 73 -5.02 10.49 -18.14
CA CYS A 73 -6.35 11.01 -17.84
C CYS A 73 -6.50 12.44 -18.35
N GLY A 74 -5.51 13.31 -18.15
CA GLY A 74 -5.52 14.68 -18.63
C GLY A 74 -5.69 14.77 -20.14
N GLU A 75 -4.94 14.00 -20.91
CA GLU A 75 -5.07 13.89 -22.37
C GLU A 75 -6.46 13.36 -22.79
N PHE A 76 -7.03 12.43 -22.02
CA PHE A 76 -8.35 11.89 -22.31
C PHE A 76 -9.46 12.91 -22.09
N TYR A 77 -9.42 13.62 -20.96
CA TYR A 77 -10.42 14.61 -20.53
C TYR A 77 -10.17 16.03 -21.05
N GLY A 78 -9.03 16.29 -21.69
CA GLY A 78 -8.69 17.60 -22.26
C GLY A 78 -8.20 18.62 -21.23
N PHE A 79 -7.43 18.17 -20.23
CA PHE A 79 -6.82 19.06 -19.25
C PHE A 79 -5.83 20.01 -19.91
N THR A 80 -5.81 21.24 -19.41
CA THR A 80 -4.76 22.22 -19.67
C THR A 80 -3.51 21.90 -18.85
N GLU A 81 -2.36 22.46 -19.24
CA GLU A 81 -1.10 22.28 -18.51
C GLU A 81 -1.19 22.74 -17.04
N ALA A 82 -1.94 23.82 -16.79
CA ALA A 82 -2.20 24.31 -15.44
C ALA A 82 -2.97 23.29 -14.60
N GLU A 83 -4.07 22.74 -15.14
CA GLU A 83 -4.89 21.73 -14.47
C GLU A 83 -4.12 20.44 -14.25
N HIS A 84 -3.19 20.09 -15.15
CA HIS A 84 -2.31 18.93 -14.97
C HIS A 84 -1.41 19.10 -13.74
N THR A 85 -0.75 20.26 -13.61
CA THR A 85 0.12 20.54 -12.47
C THR A 85 -0.64 20.60 -11.15
N GLU A 86 -1.86 21.16 -11.15
CA GLU A 86 -2.73 21.21 -9.97
C GLU A 86 -3.19 19.80 -9.57
N ALA A 87 -3.65 19.01 -10.54
CA ALA A 87 -4.06 17.63 -10.31
C ALA A 87 -2.89 16.79 -9.77
N LEU A 88 -1.67 16.97 -10.31
CA LEU A 88 -0.49 16.27 -9.82
C LEU A 88 -0.11 16.71 -8.39
N ALA A 89 -0.19 18.00 -8.07
CA ALA A 89 0.10 18.51 -6.73
C ALA A 89 -0.87 17.96 -5.68
N VAL A 90 -2.17 17.93 -6.01
CA VAL A 90 -3.21 17.31 -5.15
C VAL A 90 -2.98 15.81 -5.03
N ALA A 91 -2.66 15.15 -6.14
CA ALA A 91 -2.39 13.72 -6.15
C ALA A 91 -1.17 13.33 -5.31
N MET A 92 -0.14 14.18 -5.26
CA MET A 92 1.02 13.98 -4.40
C MET A 92 0.71 14.22 -2.90
N ALA A 93 -0.28 15.06 -2.58
CA ALA A 93 -0.73 15.26 -1.21
C ALA A 93 -1.49 14.04 -0.66
N ASP A 94 -2.29 13.38 -1.51
CA ASP A 94 -3.08 12.18 -1.17
C ASP A 94 -2.76 11.01 -2.12
N PHE A 95 -1.52 10.53 -2.04
CA PHE A 95 -0.92 9.58 -2.98
C PHE A 95 -1.76 8.31 -3.20
N ASP A 96 -2.13 7.60 -2.13
CA ASP A 96 -2.84 6.32 -2.23
C ASP A 96 -4.24 6.47 -2.87
N SER A 97 -4.96 7.52 -2.46
CA SER A 97 -6.30 7.82 -2.98
C SER A 97 -6.22 8.20 -4.46
N ALA A 98 -5.24 9.03 -4.82
CA ALA A 98 -5.03 9.44 -6.20
C ALA A 98 -4.63 8.26 -7.09
N MET A 99 -3.70 7.42 -6.64
CA MET A 99 -3.28 6.22 -7.37
C MET A 99 -4.47 5.30 -7.66
N LEU A 100 -5.31 5.03 -6.67
CA LEU A 100 -6.51 4.20 -6.87
C LEU A 100 -7.48 4.83 -7.88
N CYS A 101 -7.72 6.14 -7.76
CA CYS A 101 -8.63 6.88 -8.62
C CYS A 101 -8.15 6.87 -10.09
N PHE A 102 -6.93 7.36 -10.34
CA PHE A 102 -6.40 7.46 -11.70
C PHE A 102 -6.16 6.09 -12.33
N THR A 103 -5.78 5.07 -11.57
CA THR A 103 -5.70 3.69 -12.08
C THR A 103 -7.06 3.19 -12.53
N THR A 104 -8.12 3.49 -11.78
CA THR A 104 -9.49 3.10 -12.14
C THR A 104 -9.94 3.81 -13.41
N MET A 105 -9.74 5.13 -13.50
CA MET A 105 -10.06 5.92 -14.70
C MET A 105 -9.27 5.43 -15.93
N ALA A 106 -7.97 5.18 -15.79
CA ALA A 106 -7.13 4.66 -16.86
C ALA A 106 -7.63 3.30 -17.39
N ARG A 107 -8.10 2.40 -16.50
CA ARG A 107 -8.69 1.13 -16.91
C ARG A 107 -10.01 1.32 -17.66
N GLU A 108 -10.84 2.28 -17.25
CA GLU A 108 -12.10 2.56 -17.94
C GLU A 108 -11.88 3.17 -19.34
N ILE A 109 -10.88 4.04 -19.47
CA ILE A 109 -10.42 4.60 -20.74
C ILE A 109 -9.93 3.47 -21.66
N GLN A 110 -9.06 2.58 -21.16
CA GLN A 110 -8.53 1.44 -21.93
C GLN A 110 -9.62 0.43 -22.30
N ALA A 111 -10.63 0.25 -21.44
CA ALA A 111 -11.77 -0.61 -21.72
C ALA A 111 -12.79 0.02 -22.68
N GLY A 112 -12.58 1.28 -23.12
CA GLY A 112 -13.51 2.01 -23.98
C GLY A 112 -14.88 2.26 -23.33
N LYS A 113 -14.95 2.18 -22.00
CA LYS A 113 -16.20 2.39 -21.24
C LYS A 113 -16.54 3.86 -21.08
N VAL A 114 -15.54 4.73 -21.13
CA VAL A 114 -15.71 6.18 -21.16
C VAL A 114 -15.73 6.62 -22.63
N LYS A 115 -16.85 7.18 -23.09
CA LYS A 115 -16.95 7.82 -24.41
C LYS A 115 -16.65 9.31 -24.23
N ARG A 116 -15.73 9.84 -25.06
CA ARG A 116 -15.49 11.28 -25.20
C ARG A 116 -16.75 12.00 -25.71
#